data_AF-A0A0B7HA02-F1
#
_entry.id   AF-A0A0B7HA02-F1
#
_cell.length_a   1.000
_cell.length_b   1.000
_cell.length_c   1.000
_cell.angle_alpha   90.00
_cell.angle_beta   90.00
_cell.angle_gamma   90.00
#
_symmetry.space_group_name_H-M   'P 1'
#
loop_
_entity.id
_entity.type
_entity.pdbx_description
1 polymer ?
#
loop_
_entity_poly.entity_id
_entity_poly.type
_entity_poly.pdbx_seq_one_letter_code
_entity_poly.pdbx_strand_id
1 'polypeptide(L)'
;MKVYAHFFIEKGEKEVQYRWRTLLQFGDSWEVIGSVVMKNPGSAKSKLVVSDEKILEQLNKFDASEKWHEFTADNTMQNIEKLFREYSKFNNSDFKGVIQVFNLFNVIEADLGKALKIAQNVKNRLFYQTTDVDLNNLKAPVYLGWGGLGNDEQFKPVALKFFEKTKSLNISYLHNEFEVNSFYHPLYLIGRGKYKPKSIYLKSCFLENTTQPKNMKDFNFQPNINPQNIFNLLKENFKDSTILEENKTTIRIPFPDVSKLQLTITQSGKGSIGVRHTDFNPKENYSKKEYYEQDSFSEILSEFGYTSAVTWLGQKNFKDFDGFSDDEIADEIIAEIESLKTDFDKVK
;
A
#
# COMPACT_ATOMS: atom_id res chain seq x y z
N MET A 1 7.80 11.36 -17.28
CA MET A 1 7.28 11.97 -16.04
C MET A 1 8.43 12.65 -15.31
N LYS A 2 8.26 13.89 -14.84
CA LYS A 2 9.19 14.54 -13.90
C LYS A 2 8.64 14.41 -12.49
N VAL A 3 9.52 14.23 -11.50
CA VAL A 3 9.12 13.98 -10.11
C VAL A 3 9.77 15.02 -9.21
N TYR A 4 8.93 15.75 -8.48
CA TYR A 4 9.36 16.76 -7.53
C TYR A 4 8.80 16.46 -6.15
N ALA A 5 9.54 16.74 -5.09
CA ALA A 5 9.01 16.66 -3.73
C ALA A 5 9.83 17.55 -2.80
N HIS A 6 9.25 17.91 -1.66
CA HIS A 6 10.05 18.38 -0.55
C HIS A 6 10.84 17.22 0.05
N PHE A 7 12.10 17.48 0.39
CA PHE A 7 13.01 16.48 0.93
C PHE A 7 13.78 17.04 2.11
N PHE A 8 13.82 16.27 3.20
CA PHE A 8 14.48 16.67 4.44
C PHE A 8 15.29 15.54 5.01
N ILE A 9 16.36 15.92 5.69
CA ILE A 9 17.20 15.02 6.45
C ILE A 9 17.26 15.55 7.88
N GLU A 10 16.67 14.81 8.82
CA GLU A 10 16.86 15.08 10.25
C GLU A 10 18.08 14.32 10.73
N LYS A 11 19.06 15.07 11.21
CA LYS A 11 20.30 14.54 11.77
C LYS A 11 20.11 14.31 13.27
N GLY A 12 20.28 13.07 13.69
CA GLY A 12 20.24 12.64 15.09
C GLY A 12 21.15 11.43 15.32
N GLU A 13 20.85 10.60 16.33
CA GLU A 13 21.57 9.32 16.55
C GLU A 13 21.45 8.37 15.34
N LYS A 14 20.33 8.47 14.61
CA LYS A 14 20.15 7.88 13.28
C LYS A 14 19.62 8.95 12.35
N GLU A 15 20.15 8.97 11.12
CA GLU A 15 19.64 9.86 10.08
C GLU A 15 18.24 9.40 9.66
N VAL A 16 17.29 10.33 9.62
CA VAL A 16 15.93 10.09 9.13
C VAL A 16 15.67 10.98 7.92
N GLN A 17 15.14 10.38 6.86
CA GLN A 17 14.83 11.08 5.62
C GLN A 17 13.33 11.16 5.40
N TYR A 18 12.87 12.29 4.86
CA TYR A 18 11.45 12.56 4.63
C TYR A 18 11.21 13.01 3.20
N ARG A 19 10.09 12.56 2.62
CA ARG A 19 9.59 13.04 1.33
C ARG A 19 8.13 13.45 1.47
N TRP A 20 7.86 14.73 1.28
CA TRP A 20 6.55 15.31 1.45
C TRP A 20 6.08 16.01 0.18
N ARG A 21 4.77 15.97 -0.09
CA ARG A 21 4.12 16.52 -1.29
C ARG A 21 4.83 16.17 -2.59
N THR A 22 4.78 14.89 -2.95
CA THR A 22 5.37 14.47 -4.22
C THR A 22 4.46 14.87 -5.37
N LEU A 23 5.02 15.53 -6.39
CA LEU A 23 4.36 15.94 -7.62
C LEU A 23 4.87 15.09 -8.78
N LEU A 24 3.95 14.50 -9.53
CA LEU A 24 4.23 13.75 -10.74
C LEU A 24 3.76 14.58 -11.94
N GLN A 25 4.70 15.19 -12.67
CA GLN A 25 4.40 16.03 -13.83
C GLN A 25 4.46 15.21 -15.13
N PHE A 26 3.42 15.36 -15.94
CA PHE A 26 3.25 14.75 -17.26
C PHE A 26 3.11 15.84 -18.33
N GLY A 27 4.00 15.84 -19.32
CA GLY A 27 4.11 16.95 -20.28
C GLY A 27 4.63 18.22 -19.60
N ASP A 28 4.22 19.38 -20.13
CA ASP A 28 4.71 20.69 -19.70
C ASP A 28 3.67 21.52 -18.91
N SER A 29 2.47 20.94 -18.68
CA SER A 29 1.41 21.59 -17.90
C SER A 29 1.69 21.46 -16.39
N TRP A 30 1.28 22.48 -15.63
CA TRP A 30 1.30 22.51 -14.17
C TRP A 30 -0.10 22.43 -13.55
N GLU A 31 -1.14 22.30 -14.38
CA GLU A 31 -2.51 22.09 -13.89
C GLU A 31 -2.64 20.76 -13.16
N VAL A 32 -3.33 20.77 -12.02
CA VAL A 32 -3.55 19.55 -11.25
C VAL A 32 -4.63 18.71 -11.92
N ILE A 33 -4.26 17.51 -12.35
CA ILE A 33 -5.14 16.57 -13.05
C ILE A 33 -5.59 15.40 -12.18
N GLY A 34 -5.21 15.39 -10.90
CA GLY A 34 -5.67 14.39 -9.95
C GLY A 34 -4.80 14.31 -8.70
N SER A 35 -5.23 13.49 -7.75
CA SER A 35 -4.50 13.24 -6.51
C SER A 35 -4.51 11.76 -6.16
N VAL A 36 -3.46 11.30 -5.48
CA VAL A 36 -3.39 9.96 -4.93
C VAL A 36 -2.92 10.01 -3.49
N VAL A 37 -3.50 9.18 -2.64
CA VAL A 37 -3.10 9.06 -1.23
C VAL A 37 -2.54 7.67 -0.97
N MET A 38 -1.30 7.63 -0.52
CA MET A 38 -0.46 6.45 -0.43
C MET A 38 -0.07 6.16 1.03
N LYS A 39 0.62 5.04 1.27
CA LYS A 39 1.10 4.64 2.60
C LYS A 39 2.15 5.63 3.11
N ASN A 40 3.32 5.55 2.49
CA ASN A 40 4.49 6.35 2.74
C ASN A 40 5.37 6.37 1.49
N PRO A 41 6.31 7.33 1.41
CA PRO A 41 7.32 7.33 0.38
C PRO A 41 8.17 6.05 0.37
N GLY A 42 8.26 5.40 -0.79
CA GLY A 42 9.27 4.37 -1.04
C GLY A 42 10.69 4.92 -1.13
N SER A 43 11.66 4.04 -1.31
CA SER A 43 13.12 4.29 -1.23
C SER A 43 13.72 5.18 -2.34
N ALA A 44 12.91 5.80 -3.20
CA ALA A 44 13.40 6.64 -4.29
C ALA A 44 14.25 7.81 -3.76
N LYS A 45 15.51 7.84 -4.21
CA LYS A 45 16.52 8.81 -3.75
C LYS A 45 16.35 10.17 -4.41
N SER A 46 16.62 11.22 -3.63
CA SER A 46 16.73 12.58 -4.16
C SER A 46 17.92 12.67 -5.12
N LYS A 47 17.75 13.35 -6.26
CA LYS A 47 18.85 13.62 -7.19
C LYS A 47 19.53 14.94 -6.85
N LEU A 48 18.78 16.04 -6.90
CA LEU A 48 19.28 17.39 -6.69
C LEU A 48 18.18 18.32 -6.17
N VAL A 49 18.60 19.38 -5.46
CA VAL A 49 17.75 20.53 -5.16
C VAL A 49 17.43 21.23 -6.47
N VAL A 50 16.14 21.52 -6.71
CA VAL A 50 15.73 22.26 -7.90
C VAL A 50 16.27 23.68 -7.80
N SER A 51 17.04 24.11 -8.81
CA SER A 51 17.64 25.46 -8.87
C SER A 51 17.18 26.28 -10.08
N ASP A 52 16.45 25.66 -11.02
CA ASP A 52 15.88 26.37 -12.17
C ASP A 52 14.75 27.31 -11.71
N GLU A 53 14.93 28.61 -11.90
CA GLU A 53 14.00 29.65 -11.42
C GLU A 53 12.59 29.51 -12.00
N LYS A 54 12.47 29.12 -13.28
CA LYS A 54 11.16 28.96 -13.94
C LYS A 54 10.41 27.77 -13.38
N ILE A 55 11.12 26.68 -13.10
CA ILE A 55 10.54 25.49 -12.48
C ILE A 55 10.17 25.82 -11.02
N LEU A 56 11.04 26.49 -10.27
CA LEU A 56 10.78 26.90 -8.90
C LEU A 56 9.57 27.82 -8.77
N GLU A 57 9.39 28.78 -9.69
CA GLU A 57 8.20 29.64 -9.71
C GLU A 57 6.90 28.83 -9.78
N GLN A 58 6.89 27.75 -10.57
CA GLN A 58 5.72 26.88 -10.69
C GLN A 58 5.54 26.01 -9.46
N LEU A 59 6.61 25.42 -8.94
CA LEU A 59 6.58 24.59 -7.73
C LEU A 59 6.12 25.38 -6.50
N ASN A 60 6.55 26.65 -6.39
CA ASN A 60 6.17 27.54 -5.29
C ASN A 60 4.67 27.88 -5.27
N LYS A 61 3.93 27.65 -6.37
CA LYS A 61 2.46 27.76 -6.39
C LYS A 61 1.78 26.62 -5.63
N PHE A 62 2.45 25.46 -5.53
CA PHE A 62 1.97 24.33 -4.73
C PHE A 62 2.37 24.50 -3.27
N ASP A 63 3.63 24.86 -3.03
CA ASP A 63 4.16 25.16 -1.71
C ASP A 63 5.50 25.89 -1.84
N ALA A 64 5.65 27.00 -1.11
CA ALA A 64 6.88 27.78 -1.06
C ALA A 64 7.54 27.75 0.34
N SER A 65 7.02 26.92 1.26
CA SER A 65 7.51 26.88 2.63
C SER A 65 8.87 26.18 2.72
N GLU A 66 9.17 25.30 1.76
CA GLU A 66 10.33 24.43 1.80
C GLU A 66 10.98 24.19 0.43
N LYS A 67 12.22 23.71 0.43
CA LYS A 67 12.97 23.44 -0.81
C LYS A 67 12.36 22.27 -1.58
N TRP A 68 12.37 22.40 -2.91
CA TRP A 68 11.99 21.33 -3.82
C TRP A 68 13.20 20.57 -4.32
N HIS A 69 13.04 19.25 -4.47
CA HIS A 69 14.05 18.34 -4.99
C HIS A 69 13.48 17.54 -6.15
N GLU A 70 14.32 17.22 -7.13
CA GLU A 70 14.00 16.27 -8.20
C GLU A 70 14.31 14.83 -7.76
N PHE A 71 13.45 13.89 -8.16
CA PHE A 71 13.61 12.45 -7.89
C PHE A 71 13.56 11.63 -9.17
N THR A 72 14.11 10.42 -9.11
CA THR A 72 13.84 9.39 -10.13
C THR A 72 12.50 8.73 -9.86
N ALA A 73 11.70 8.49 -10.90
CA ALA A 73 10.47 7.75 -10.79
C ALA A 73 10.72 6.28 -10.41
N ASP A 74 10.05 5.80 -9.36
CA ASP A 74 10.05 4.38 -8.98
C ASP A 74 8.86 3.61 -9.62
N ASN A 75 8.80 2.29 -9.39
CA ASN A 75 7.74 1.43 -9.93
C ASN A 75 6.33 1.84 -9.44
N THR A 76 6.22 2.35 -8.21
CA THR A 76 4.94 2.83 -7.68
C THR A 76 4.46 4.06 -8.46
N MET A 77 5.34 5.03 -8.70
CA MET A 77 5.04 6.23 -9.49
C MET A 77 4.67 5.88 -10.94
N GLN A 78 5.34 4.89 -11.54
CA GLN A 78 4.98 4.40 -12.88
C GLN A 78 3.61 3.72 -12.91
N ASN A 79 3.21 3.02 -11.85
CA ASN A 79 1.87 2.43 -11.75
C ASN A 79 0.79 3.48 -11.48
N ILE A 80 1.09 4.55 -10.75
CA ILE A 80 0.22 5.73 -10.65
C ILE A 80 0.03 6.37 -12.04
N GLU A 81 1.11 6.56 -12.80
CA GLU A 81 1.03 7.07 -14.18
C GLU A 81 0.07 6.23 -15.04
N LYS A 82 0.22 4.90 -15.02
CA LYS A 82 -0.65 3.99 -15.79
C LYS A 82 -2.11 4.11 -15.36
N LEU A 83 -2.41 4.13 -14.05
CA LEU A 83 -3.77 4.24 -13.53
C LEU A 83 -4.47 5.52 -14.03
N PHE A 84 -3.80 6.67 -13.90
CA PHE A 84 -4.40 7.95 -14.31
C PHE A 84 -4.41 8.14 -15.83
N ARG A 85 -3.46 7.53 -16.56
CA ARG A 85 -3.50 7.48 -18.02
C ARG A 85 -4.71 6.67 -18.51
N GLU A 86 -5.03 5.56 -17.85
CA GLU A 86 -6.28 4.81 -18.10
C GLU A 86 -7.52 5.66 -17.78
N TYR A 87 -7.52 6.39 -16.65
CA TYR A 87 -8.59 7.33 -16.28
C TYR A 87 -8.81 8.41 -17.34
N SER A 88 -7.75 9.07 -17.78
CA SER A 88 -7.82 10.12 -18.81
C SER A 88 -8.34 9.56 -20.12
N LYS A 89 -7.87 8.39 -20.55
CA LYS A 89 -8.37 7.71 -21.75
C LYS A 89 -9.86 7.36 -21.64
N PHE A 90 -10.29 6.85 -20.48
CA PHE A 90 -11.68 6.48 -20.25
C PHE A 90 -12.62 7.70 -20.28
N ASN A 91 -12.19 8.80 -19.66
CA ASN A 91 -12.98 10.02 -19.54
C ASN A 91 -12.76 11.01 -20.69
N ASN A 92 -12.04 10.62 -21.74
CA ASN A 92 -11.69 11.44 -22.89
C ASN A 92 -11.08 12.81 -22.50
N SER A 93 -10.16 12.79 -21.53
CA SER A 93 -9.43 13.96 -21.06
C SER A 93 -7.94 13.88 -21.39
N ASP A 94 -7.29 15.04 -21.44
CA ASP A 94 -5.85 15.11 -21.70
C ASP A 94 -5.04 14.63 -20.51
N PHE A 95 -4.09 13.72 -20.75
CA PHE A 95 -3.11 13.29 -19.74
C PHE A 95 -1.87 14.19 -19.76
N LYS A 96 -2.06 15.47 -19.39
CA LYS A 96 -1.01 16.49 -19.27
C LYS A 96 -1.27 17.37 -18.05
N GLY A 97 -0.34 17.39 -17.10
CA GLY A 97 -0.49 18.12 -15.85
C GLY A 97 0.23 17.44 -14.69
N VAL A 98 -0.22 17.72 -13.48
CA VAL A 98 0.38 17.25 -12.23
C VAL A 98 -0.58 16.34 -11.48
N ILE A 99 -0.10 15.16 -11.09
CA ILE A 99 -0.74 14.33 -10.06
C ILE A 99 -0.04 14.60 -8.73
N GLN A 100 -0.81 14.98 -7.72
CA GLN A 100 -0.30 15.17 -6.37
C GLN A 100 -0.35 13.84 -5.60
N VAL A 101 0.77 13.44 -5.02
CA VAL A 101 0.90 12.25 -4.17
C VAL A 101 1.02 12.70 -2.72
N PHE A 102 0.01 12.35 -1.95
CA PHE A 102 -0.03 12.50 -0.50
C PHE A 102 0.25 11.15 0.16
N ASN A 103 0.70 11.17 1.41
CA ASN A 103 0.93 9.96 2.20
C ASN A 103 0.24 10.06 3.56
N LEU A 104 -0.07 8.92 4.16
CA LEU A 104 -0.53 8.86 5.56
C LEU A 104 0.60 9.28 6.52
N PHE A 105 1.87 9.07 6.13
CA PHE A 105 3.07 9.61 6.78
C PHE A 105 4.24 9.74 5.78
N ASN A 106 5.22 10.60 6.06
CA ASN A 106 6.20 11.04 5.05
C ASN A 106 7.64 10.52 5.22
N VAL A 107 7.85 9.49 6.05
CA VAL A 107 9.18 8.87 6.23
C VAL A 107 9.54 8.08 4.97
N ILE A 108 10.74 8.33 4.44
CA ILE A 108 11.31 7.53 3.35
C ILE A 108 11.89 6.26 3.95
N GLU A 109 11.14 5.17 3.81
CA GLU A 109 11.57 3.86 4.26
C GLU A 109 10.67 2.83 3.55
N ALA A 110 11.28 1.92 2.79
CA ALA A 110 10.52 0.92 2.05
C ALA A 110 9.89 -0.11 3.01
N ASP A 111 10.59 -0.41 4.11
CA ASP A 111 10.05 -1.27 5.16
C ASP A 111 9.09 -0.49 6.05
N LEU A 112 7.79 -0.68 5.83
CA LEU A 112 6.75 -0.05 6.62
C LEU A 112 6.98 -0.26 8.13
N GLY A 113 7.42 -1.45 8.59
CA GLY A 113 7.71 -1.71 10.00
C GLY A 113 8.88 -0.89 10.58
N LYS A 114 9.93 -0.59 9.81
CA LYS A 114 11.00 0.35 10.18
C LYS A 114 10.45 1.78 10.18
N ALA A 115 9.67 2.13 9.16
CA ALA A 115 9.09 3.44 8.99
C ALA A 115 8.16 3.81 10.18
N LEU A 116 7.37 2.85 10.65
CA LEU A 116 6.50 2.99 11.83
C LEU A 116 7.26 3.32 13.11
N LYS A 117 8.45 2.74 13.31
CA LYS A 117 9.26 3.01 14.53
C LYS A 117 9.90 4.37 14.49
N ILE A 118 10.39 4.76 13.31
CA ILE A 118 10.90 6.10 13.10
C ILE A 118 9.76 7.08 13.44
N ALA A 119 8.56 6.85 12.88
CA ALA A 119 7.38 7.67 13.15
C ALA A 119 6.98 7.74 14.64
N GLN A 120 7.20 6.70 15.43
CA GLN A 120 6.92 6.68 16.86
C GLN A 120 7.94 7.46 17.72
N ASN A 121 9.20 7.54 17.28
CA ASN A 121 10.32 8.04 18.10
C ASN A 121 10.71 9.49 17.82
N VAL A 122 10.20 10.11 16.77
CA VAL A 122 10.63 11.46 16.40
C VAL A 122 9.77 12.54 17.01
N LYS A 123 10.46 13.57 17.50
CA LYS A 123 9.86 14.68 18.26
C LYS A 123 9.16 15.70 17.37
N ASN A 124 9.54 15.81 16.09
CA ASN A 124 9.04 16.83 15.18
C ASN A 124 7.79 16.37 14.40
N ARG A 125 6.64 16.27 15.09
CA ARG A 125 5.35 15.80 14.54
C ARG A 125 4.88 16.51 13.26
N LEU A 126 5.37 17.73 12.98
CA LEU A 126 4.95 18.55 11.83
C LEU A 126 5.21 17.87 10.48
N PHE A 127 6.21 17.00 10.37
CA PHE A 127 6.58 16.34 9.10
C PHE A 127 6.07 14.89 8.98
N TYR A 128 5.47 14.36 10.04
CA TYR A 128 5.01 12.97 10.12
C TYR A 128 3.56 12.78 9.75
N GLN A 129 2.75 13.81 9.96
CA GLN A 129 1.31 13.72 9.84
C GLN A 129 0.86 14.52 8.62
N THR A 130 -0.11 13.96 7.92
CA THR A 130 -0.91 14.71 6.96
C THR A 130 -1.46 15.97 7.63
N THR A 131 -1.25 17.11 6.98
CA THR A 131 -1.73 18.41 7.45
C THR A 131 -3.13 18.71 6.91
N ASP A 132 -3.87 19.62 7.54
CA ASP A 132 -5.14 20.12 6.98
C ASP A 132 -4.93 20.80 5.61
N VAL A 133 -3.73 21.33 5.37
CA VAL A 133 -3.34 21.89 4.07
C VAL A 133 -3.30 20.79 3.00
N ASP A 134 -2.78 19.61 3.34
CA ASP A 134 -2.77 18.47 2.41
C ASP A 134 -4.19 18.01 2.06
N LEU A 135 -5.09 17.95 3.04
CA LEU A 135 -6.50 17.63 2.82
C LEU A 135 -7.19 18.67 1.93
N ASN A 136 -6.87 19.96 2.10
CA ASN A 136 -7.47 21.03 1.30
C ASN A 136 -6.93 21.10 -0.13
N ASN A 137 -5.74 20.56 -0.38
CA ASN A 137 -5.11 20.53 -1.70
C ASN A 137 -5.50 19.30 -2.55
N LEU A 138 -6.29 18.36 -2.02
CA LEU A 138 -6.82 17.25 -2.81
C LEU A 138 -7.66 17.77 -3.99
N LYS A 139 -7.41 17.18 -5.16
CA LYS A 139 -8.10 17.48 -6.42
C LYS A 139 -8.57 16.18 -7.07
N ALA A 140 -9.82 16.18 -7.51
CA ALA A 140 -10.42 15.07 -8.23
C ALA A 140 -9.78 14.89 -9.62
N PRO A 141 -9.72 13.66 -10.14
CA PRO A 141 -10.03 12.40 -9.45
C PRO A 141 -9.02 12.09 -8.33
N VAL A 142 -9.51 11.49 -7.24
CA VAL A 142 -8.68 11.08 -6.09
C VAL A 142 -8.66 9.57 -6.00
N TYR A 143 -7.48 8.95 -6.00
CA TYR A 143 -7.32 7.52 -5.71
C TYR A 143 -6.74 7.30 -4.30
N LEU A 144 -7.37 6.44 -3.51
CA LEU A 144 -6.91 6.05 -2.17
C LEU A 144 -6.26 4.66 -2.23
N GLY A 145 -4.93 4.61 -2.08
CA GLY A 145 -4.09 3.44 -2.38
C GLY A 145 -3.16 3.00 -1.24
N TRP A 146 -3.55 3.20 0.01
CA TRP A 146 -2.73 2.86 1.19
C TRP A 146 -2.81 1.39 1.64
N GLY A 147 -3.54 0.53 0.93
CA GLY A 147 -3.72 -0.88 1.28
C GLY A 147 -4.32 -1.08 2.67
N GLY A 148 -3.84 -2.11 3.38
CA GLY A 148 -4.29 -2.41 4.75
C GLY A 148 -3.90 -1.39 5.81
N LEU A 149 -2.94 -0.48 5.54
CA LEU A 149 -2.41 0.47 6.53
C LEU A 149 -3.48 1.42 7.08
N GLY A 150 -4.50 1.75 6.28
CA GLY A 150 -5.61 2.58 6.73
C GLY A 150 -6.46 1.96 7.86
N ASN A 151 -6.29 0.67 8.14
CA ASN A 151 -6.96 -0.03 9.24
C ASN A 151 -6.11 -0.08 10.52
N ASP A 152 -4.83 0.29 10.45
CA ASP A 152 -3.95 0.36 11.61
C ASP A 152 -4.42 1.45 12.58
N GLU A 153 -4.44 1.18 13.88
CA GLU A 153 -4.99 2.09 14.90
C GLU A 153 -4.32 3.48 14.86
N GLN A 154 -3.03 3.55 14.53
CA GLN A 154 -2.28 4.81 14.46
C GLN A 154 -2.65 5.64 13.23
N PHE A 155 -2.87 5.00 12.07
CA PHE A 155 -3.08 5.70 10.80
C PHE A 155 -4.54 5.82 10.39
N LYS A 156 -5.42 4.98 10.94
CA LYS A 156 -6.86 5.00 10.68
C LYS A 156 -7.49 6.37 10.89
N PRO A 157 -7.16 7.16 11.94
CA PRO A 157 -7.69 8.51 12.08
C PRO A 157 -7.36 9.43 10.89
N VAL A 158 -6.15 9.32 10.33
CA VAL A 158 -5.72 10.13 9.17
C VAL A 158 -6.33 9.60 7.87
N ALA A 159 -6.36 8.27 7.69
CA ALA A 159 -7.00 7.64 6.53
C ALA A 159 -8.48 7.99 6.44
N LEU A 160 -9.20 8.04 7.58
CA LEU A 160 -10.58 8.49 7.66
C LEU A 160 -10.75 9.95 7.24
N LYS A 161 -9.83 10.85 7.61
CA LYS A 161 -9.89 12.26 7.16
C LYS A 161 -9.81 12.36 5.63
N PHE A 162 -8.88 11.63 5.01
CA PHE A 162 -8.78 11.58 3.55
C PHE A 162 -10.05 11.00 2.92
N PHE A 163 -10.52 9.88 3.43
CA PHE A 163 -11.73 9.22 2.96
C PHE A 163 -12.96 10.14 3.01
N GLU A 164 -13.22 10.78 4.15
CA GLU A 164 -14.32 11.75 4.28
C GLU A 164 -14.13 12.96 3.36
N LYS A 165 -12.90 13.45 3.18
CA LYS A 165 -12.63 14.56 2.25
C LYS A 165 -12.95 14.17 0.81
N THR A 166 -12.73 12.93 0.39
CA THR A 166 -13.09 12.48 -0.97
C THR A 166 -14.59 12.56 -1.23
N LYS A 167 -15.44 12.33 -0.21
CA LYS A 167 -16.89 12.50 -0.34
C LYS A 167 -17.27 13.95 -0.68
N SER A 168 -16.57 14.93 -0.09
CA SER A 168 -16.78 16.36 -0.42
C SER A 168 -16.31 16.75 -1.82
N LEU A 169 -15.53 15.89 -2.49
CA LEU A 169 -15.02 16.08 -3.84
C LEU A 169 -15.83 15.31 -4.90
N ASN A 170 -17.04 14.83 -4.55
CA ASN A 170 -17.90 14.01 -5.41
C ASN A 170 -17.21 12.74 -5.94
N ILE A 171 -16.34 12.15 -5.12
CA ILE A 171 -15.72 10.85 -5.40
C ILE A 171 -16.68 9.76 -4.91
N SER A 172 -17.18 8.95 -5.84
CA SER A 172 -18.25 7.97 -5.62
C SER A 172 -17.86 6.54 -6.03
N TYR A 173 -16.58 6.30 -6.35
CA TYR A 173 -16.08 4.95 -6.64
C TYR A 173 -15.92 4.05 -5.41
N LEU A 174 -16.02 4.63 -4.22
CA LEU A 174 -15.93 3.94 -2.94
C LEU A 174 -17.31 3.86 -2.28
N HIS A 175 -17.55 2.78 -1.55
CA HIS A 175 -18.71 2.64 -0.68
C HIS A 175 -18.63 3.62 0.50
N ASN A 176 -19.77 3.96 1.10
CA ASN A 176 -19.84 4.94 2.19
C ASN A 176 -19.16 4.47 3.47
N GLU A 177 -19.19 3.17 3.71
CA GLU A 177 -18.59 2.50 4.87
C GLU A 177 -17.10 2.25 4.61
N PHE A 178 -16.22 2.86 5.40
CA PHE A 178 -14.76 2.71 5.23
C PHE A 178 -14.29 1.25 5.16
N GLU A 179 -14.85 0.40 6.02
CA GLU A 179 -14.40 -0.99 6.23
C GLU A 179 -14.71 -1.96 5.09
N VAL A 180 -15.69 -1.62 4.23
CA VAL A 180 -16.10 -2.46 3.09
C VAL A 180 -15.27 -2.17 1.84
N ASN A 181 -14.52 -1.06 1.84
CA ASN A 181 -13.67 -0.70 0.72
C ASN A 181 -12.33 -1.43 0.79
N SER A 182 -11.79 -1.75 -0.39
CA SER A 182 -10.39 -2.14 -0.53
C SER A 182 -9.60 -0.96 -1.07
N PHE A 183 -8.56 -0.56 -0.36
CA PHE A 183 -7.69 0.57 -0.73
C PHE A 183 -6.45 0.07 -1.46
N TYR A 184 -6.59 -0.83 -2.44
CA TYR A 184 -5.46 -1.55 -3.04
C TYR A 184 -4.33 -0.61 -3.48
N HIS A 185 -3.11 -0.98 -3.11
CA HIS A 185 -1.94 -0.22 -3.50
C HIS A 185 -1.74 -0.28 -5.03
N PRO A 186 -1.36 0.82 -5.71
CA PRO A 186 -1.10 0.83 -7.15
C PRO A 186 -0.15 -0.27 -7.66
N LEU A 187 0.85 -0.68 -6.86
CA LEU A 187 1.73 -1.81 -7.19
C LEU A 187 0.94 -3.12 -7.39
N TYR A 188 -0.08 -3.37 -6.56
CA TYR A 188 -0.94 -4.54 -6.71
C TYR A 188 -1.98 -4.30 -7.81
N LEU A 189 -2.74 -3.20 -7.73
CA LEU A 189 -3.88 -2.92 -8.62
C LEU A 189 -3.49 -2.90 -10.11
N ILE A 190 -2.34 -2.31 -10.43
CA ILE A 190 -1.86 -2.14 -11.82
C ILE A 190 -0.74 -3.12 -12.16
N GLY A 191 -0.04 -3.66 -11.15
CA GLY A 191 1.00 -4.66 -11.31
C GLY A 191 0.44 -6.08 -11.27
N ARG A 192 0.81 -6.84 -10.23
CA ARG A 192 0.53 -8.29 -10.16
C ARG A 192 -0.97 -8.63 -10.13
N GLY A 193 -1.76 -7.83 -9.42
CA GLY A 193 -3.20 -8.01 -9.26
C GLY A 193 -4.04 -7.55 -10.45
N LYS A 194 -3.46 -6.99 -11.52
CA LYS A 194 -4.20 -6.28 -12.59
C LYS A 194 -5.31 -7.08 -13.30
N TYR A 195 -5.21 -8.41 -13.32
CA TYR A 195 -6.19 -9.29 -13.96
C TYR A 195 -7.10 -10.00 -12.95
N LYS A 196 -6.94 -9.71 -11.67
CA LYS A 196 -7.76 -10.29 -10.62
C LYS A 196 -9.15 -9.64 -10.60
N PRO A 197 -10.22 -10.40 -10.34
CA PRO A 197 -11.59 -9.89 -10.38
C PRO A 197 -11.83 -8.65 -9.51
N LYS A 198 -11.39 -8.61 -8.23
CA LYS A 198 -11.61 -7.41 -7.38
C LYS A 198 -10.78 -6.22 -7.84
N SER A 199 -9.59 -6.45 -8.39
CA SER A 199 -8.76 -5.39 -8.98
C SER A 199 -9.39 -4.80 -10.24
N ILE A 200 -9.90 -5.65 -11.12
CA ILE A 200 -10.64 -5.26 -12.32
C ILE A 200 -11.90 -4.46 -11.95
N TYR A 201 -12.65 -4.91 -10.94
CA TYR A 201 -13.80 -4.18 -10.41
C TYR A 201 -13.41 -2.83 -9.82
N LEU A 202 -12.47 -2.78 -8.87
CA LEU A 202 -12.05 -1.55 -8.20
C LEU A 202 -11.54 -0.51 -9.20
N LYS A 203 -10.78 -0.95 -10.21
CA LYS A 203 -10.33 -0.08 -11.29
C LYS A 203 -11.51 0.46 -12.09
N SER A 204 -12.47 -0.39 -12.46
CA SER A 204 -13.67 0.05 -13.19
C SER A 204 -14.49 1.05 -12.38
N CYS A 205 -14.65 0.81 -11.07
CA CYS A 205 -15.28 1.76 -10.16
C CYS A 205 -14.59 3.12 -10.22
N PHE A 206 -13.26 3.16 -10.11
CA PHE A 206 -12.48 4.40 -10.15
C PHE A 206 -12.62 5.13 -11.49
N LEU A 207 -12.54 4.41 -12.61
CA LEU A 207 -12.66 4.99 -13.95
C LEU A 207 -14.05 5.59 -14.21
N GLU A 208 -15.11 4.92 -13.75
CA GLU A 208 -16.51 5.34 -13.91
C GLU A 208 -17.02 6.24 -12.78
N ASN A 209 -16.21 6.44 -11.72
CA ASN A 209 -16.57 7.13 -10.48
C ASN A 209 -17.89 6.62 -9.86
N THR A 210 -18.05 5.31 -9.73
CA THR A 210 -19.25 4.65 -9.19
C THR A 210 -18.88 3.34 -8.51
N THR A 211 -19.68 2.88 -7.56
CA THR A 211 -19.58 1.52 -6.99
C THR A 211 -20.32 0.48 -7.83
N GLN A 212 -20.95 0.86 -8.94
CA GLN A 212 -21.69 -0.04 -9.84
C GLN A 212 -21.28 0.17 -11.30
N PRO A 213 -20.03 -0.20 -11.67
CA PRO A 213 -19.53 -0.02 -13.03
C PRO A 213 -20.38 -0.80 -14.03
N LYS A 214 -20.60 -0.23 -15.22
CA LYS A 214 -21.60 -0.73 -16.19
C LYS A 214 -21.41 -2.20 -16.57
N ASN A 215 -20.15 -2.64 -16.68
CA ASN A 215 -19.80 -3.99 -17.12
C ASN A 215 -19.63 -4.99 -15.97
N MET A 216 -19.88 -4.59 -14.71
CA MET A 216 -19.75 -5.46 -13.53
C MET A 216 -20.81 -5.14 -12.46
N LYS A 217 -22.03 -4.79 -12.89
CA LYS A 217 -23.11 -4.43 -11.95
C LYS A 217 -23.48 -5.55 -10.98
N ASP A 218 -23.37 -6.79 -11.43
CA ASP A 218 -23.71 -7.98 -10.65
C ASP A 218 -22.51 -8.54 -9.86
N PHE A 219 -21.37 -7.84 -9.89
CA PHE A 219 -20.17 -8.29 -9.19
C PHE A 219 -20.32 -8.11 -7.69
N ASN A 220 -20.27 -9.21 -6.94
CA ASN A 220 -20.31 -9.16 -5.49
C ASN A 220 -18.91 -8.88 -4.92
N PHE A 221 -18.60 -7.61 -4.67
CA PHE A 221 -17.30 -7.20 -4.13
C PHE A 221 -17.05 -7.64 -2.67
N GLN A 222 -18.09 -7.95 -1.91
CA GLN A 222 -18.00 -8.35 -0.50
C GLN A 222 -18.57 -9.76 -0.34
N PRO A 223 -17.76 -10.80 -0.60
CA PRO A 223 -18.19 -12.16 -0.31
C PRO A 223 -18.43 -12.34 1.18
N ASN A 224 -19.48 -13.07 1.52
CA ASN A 224 -19.74 -13.46 2.90
C ASN A 224 -18.82 -14.64 3.23
N ILE A 225 -17.72 -14.36 3.94
CA ILE A 225 -16.68 -15.35 4.23
C ILE A 225 -16.75 -15.79 5.69
N ASN A 226 -16.44 -17.05 5.94
CA ASN A 226 -16.29 -17.59 7.29
C ASN A 226 -14.81 -17.93 7.55
N PRO A 227 -14.09 -17.11 8.34
CA PRO A 227 -12.69 -17.35 8.66
C PRO A 227 -12.39 -18.72 9.25
N GLN A 228 -13.32 -19.32 10.00
CA GLN A 228 -13.15 -20.64 10.58
C GLN A 228 -13.16 -21.73 9.50
N ASN A 229 -14.01 -21.60 8.49
CA ASN A 229 -14.08 -22.56 7.37
C ASN A 229 -12.80 -22.48 6.53
N ILE A 230 -12.39 -21.28 6.13
CA ILE A 230 -11.14 -21.05 5.37
C ILE A 230 -9.95 -21.61 6.14
N PHE A 231 -9.87 -21.34 7.45
CA PHE A 231 -8.81 -21.88 8.30
C PHE A 231 -8.80 -23.41 8.32
N ASN A 232 -9.96 -24.07 8.39
CA ASN A 232 -10.04 -25.53 8.37
C ASN A 232 -9.60 -26.12 7.02
N LEU A 233 -10.01 -25.50 5.91
CA LEU A 233 -9.59 -25.89 4.56
C LEU A 233 -8.07 -25.80 4.40
N LEU A 234 -7.49 -24.67 4.81
CA LEU A 234 -6.04 -24.48 4.76
C LEU A 234 -5.30 -25.44 5.69
N LYS A 235 -5.83 -25.67 6.90
CA LYS A 235 -5.24 -26.62 7.85
C LYS A 235 -5.23 -28.04 7.28
N GLU A 236 -6.31 -28.47 6.64
CA GLU A 236 -6.38 -29.77 5.97
C GLU A 236 -5.39 -29.84 4.80
N ASN A 237 -5.27 -28.78 4.00
CA ASN A 237 -4.30 -28.72 2.90
C ASN A 237 -2.84 -28.83 3.40
N PHE A 238 -2.53 -28.23 4.55
CA PHE A 238 -1.19 -28.27 5.15
C PHE A 238 -1.01 -29.35 6.22
N LYS A 239 -1.88 -30.36 6.31
CA LYS A 239 -1.86 -31.38 7.37
C LYS A 239 -0.56 -32.20 7.44
N ASP A 240 0.11 -32.37 6.31
CA ASP A 240 1.36 -33.13 6.21
C ASP A 240 2.60 -32.24 6.44
N SER A 241 2.41 -30.93 6.64
CA SER A 241 3.49 -30.00 6.96
C SER A 241 3.96 -30.20 8.40
N THR A 242 5.24 -29.88 8.65
CA THR A 242 5.74 -29.77 10.03
C THR A 242 5.01 -28.62 10.74
N ILE A 243 4.53 -28.87 11.96
CA ILE A 243 3.84 -27.88 12.78
C ILE A 243 4.85 -27.25 13.74
N LEU A 244 5.03 -25.92 13.66
CA LEU A 244 5.83 -25.15 14.62
C LEU A 244 5.02 -24.81 15.88
N GLU A 245 3.74 -24.45 15.70
CA GLU A 245 2.82 -24.13 16.78
C GLU A 245 1.38 -24.33 16.30
N GLU A 246 0.53 -24.87 17.16
CA GLU A 246 -0.90 -24.98 16.89
C GLU A 246 -1.71 -24.65 18.14
N ASN A 247 -2.75 -23.83 17.95
CA ASN A 247 -3.80 -23.62 18.93
C ASN A 247 -5.16 -23.56 18.21
N LYS A 248 -6.24 -23.36 18.98
CA LYS A 248 -7.61 -23.37 18.43
C LYS A 248 -7.84 -22.42 17.26
N THR A 249 -7.15 -21.28 17.23
CA THR A 249 -7.39 -20.24 16.22
C THR A 249 -6.24 -20.02 15.27
N THR A 250 -5.09 -20.67 15.47
CA THR A 250 -3.87 -20.38 14.74
C THR A 250 -3.04 -21.63 14.52
N ILE A 251 -2.51 -21.80 13.32
CA ILE A 251 -1.46 -22.76 13.00
C ILE A 251 -0.25 -22.01 12.44
N ARG A 252 0.94 -22.43 12.85
CA ARG A 252 2.23 -21.96 12.33
C ARG A 252 2.99 -23.14 11.78
N ILE A 253 3.42 -23.02 10.54
CA ILE A 253 4.24 -24.01 9.85
C ILE A 253 5.49 -23.31 9.29
N PRO A 254 6.60 -24.02 9.03
CA PRO A 254 7.67 -23.48 8.20
C PRO A 254 7.07 -23.02 6.88
N PHE A 255 7.53 -21.89 6.35
CA PHE A 255 7.17 -21.51 5.00
C PHE A 255 7.73 -22.60 4.07
N PRO A 256 6.90 -23.21 3.20
CA PRO A 256 7.37 -24.39 2.49
C PRO A 256 8.56 -24.04 1.60
N ASP A 257 9.58 -24.89 1.64
CA ASP A 257 10.86 -24.75 0.92
C ASP A 257 11.73 -23.54 1.30
N VAL A 258 11.27 -22.68 2.23
CA VAL A 258 12.01 -21.50 2.71
C VAL A 258 12.22 -21.60 4.23
N SER A 259 13.23 -22.38 4.63
CA SER A 259 13.46 -22.81 6.03
C SER A 259 13.62 -21.68 7.07
N LYS A 260 14.04 -20.49 6.64
CA LYS A 260 14.18 -19.31 7.51
C LYS A 260 12.87 -18.57 7.77
N LEU A 261 11.79 -18.89 7.05
CA LEU A 261 10.49 -18.24 7.18
C LEU A 261 9.43 -19.22 7.75
N GLN A 262 8.42 -18.66 8.39
CA GLN A 262 7.22 -19.34 8.84
C GLN A 262 5.97 -18.69 8.23
N LEU A 263 5.01 -19.54 7.90
CA LEU A 263 3.66 -19.15 7.52
C LEU A 263 2.77 -19.25 8.77
N THR A 264 2.04 -18.18 9.07
CA THR A 264 1.01 -18.17 10.11
C THR A 264 -0.36 -18.05 9.45
N ILE A 265 -1.24 -18.99 9.78
CA ILE A 265 -2.64 -18.99 9.35
C ILE A 265 -3.47 -18.81 10.62
N THR A 266 -4.31 -17.78 10.68
CA THR A 266 -5.15 -17.53 11.85
C THR A 266 -6.56 -17.21 11.44
N GLN A 267 -7.53 -17.75 12.19
CA GLN A 267 -8.94 -17.39 12.12
C GLN A 267 -9.35 -16.34 13.17
N SER A 268 -8.41 -15.87 14.00
CA SER A 268 -8.71 -14.81 14.96
C SER A 268 -9.16 -13.53 14.24
N GLY A 269 -10.19 -12.87 14.77
CA GLY A 269 -10.75 -11.65 14.18
C GLY A 269 -11.37 -11.91 12.80
N LYS A 270 -10.87 -11.21 11.76
CA LYS A 270 -11.33 -11.35 10.37
C LYS A 270 -10.59 -12.46 9.60
N GLY A 271 -9.66 -13.17 10.26
CA GLY A 271 -8.80 -14.17 9.64
C GLY A 271 -7.71 -13.58 8.73
N SER A 272 -6.51 -14.17 8.76
CA SER A 272 -5.38 -13.67 7.97
C SER A 272 -4.27 -14.70 7.75
N ILE A 273 -3.45 -14.40 6.74
CA ILE A 273 -2.16 -15.03 6.48
C ILE A 273 -1.05 -14.05 6.86
N GLY A 274 -0.06 -14.51 7.61
CA GLY A 274 1.11 -13.72 8.00
C GLY A 274 2.42 -14.46 7.75
N VAL A 275 3.44 -13.74 7.28
CA VAL A 275 4.79 -14.26 7.02
C VAL A 275 5.81 -13.55 7.90
N ARG A 276 6.71 -14.32 8.51
CA ARG A 276 7.83 -13.83 9.34
C ARG A 276 8.95 -14.89 9.42
N HIS A 277 10.13 -14.55 9.93
CA HIS A 277 11.22 -15.48 10.19
C HIS A 277 10.86 -16.48 11.28
N THR A 278 11.35 -17.72 11.15
CA THR A 278 11.06 -18.83 12.08
C THR A 278 11.57 -18.56 13.50
N ASP A 279 12.71 -17.89 13.62
CA ASP A 279 13.37 -17.52 14.88
C ASP A 279 12.99 -16.12 15.37
N PHE A 280 11.96 -15.50 14.77
CA PHE A 280 11.45 -14.21 15.19
C PHE A 280 10.66 -14.32 16.49
N ASN A 281 11.16 -13.64 17.54
CA ASN A 281 10.44 -13.53 18.81
C ASN A 281 9.21 -12.61 18.63
N PRO A 282 7.97 -13.09 18.84
CA PRO A 282 6.76 -12.28 18.67
C PRO A 282 6.64 -11.11 19.66
N LYS A 283 7.41 -11.14 20.75
CA LYS A 283 7.52 -10.04 21.73
C LYS A 283 8.55 -8.99 21.31
N GLU A 284 9.31 -9.28 20.27
CA GLU A 284 10.26 -8.37 19.65
C GLU A 284 9.66 -7.73 18.41
N ASN A 285 10.47 -6.87 17.81
CA ASN A 285 10.12 -6.10 16.65
C ASN A 285 11.22 -6.32 15.62
N TYR A 286 10.90 -6.34 14.34
CA TYR A 286 11.86 -6.45 13.22
C TYR A 286 12.92 -5.35 13.15
N SER A 287 13.02 -4.46 14.15
CA SER A 287 14.14 -3.53 14.33
C SER A 287 15.15 -3.95 15.37
N LYS A 288 14.82 -4.93 16.21
CA LYS A 288 15.68 -5.32 17.33
C LYS A 288 16.64 -6.43 16.96
N LYS A 289 16.38 -7.10 15.83
CA LYS A 289 17.18 -8.16 15.26
C LYS A 289 17.27 -7.92 13.76
N GLU A 290 18.50 -7.81 13.25
CA GLU A 290 18.74 -7.64 11.82
C GLU A 290 18.60 -8.98 11.12
N TYR A 291 17.75 -8.99 10.10
CA TYR A 291 17.69 -10.04 9.09
C TYR A 291 18.10 -9.38 7.79
N TYR A 292 19.18 -9.86 7.19
CA TYR A 292 19.78 -9.20 6.02
C TYR A 292 18.82 -9.17 4.83
N GLU A 293 17.98 -10.19 4.72
CA GLU A 293 17.06 -10.42 3.59
C GLU A 293 15.64 -9.89 3.83
N GLN A 294 15.38 -9.31 5.02
CA GLN A 294 14.06 -8.80 5.39
C GLN A 294 13.47 -7.86 4.34
N ASP A 295 14.29 -6.94 3.84
CA ASP A 295 13.83 -5.90 2.92
C ASP A 295 13.37 -6.52 1.60
N SER A 296 14.11 -7.51 1.09
CA SER A 296 13.75 -8.25 -0.12
C SER A 296 12.45 -9.06 0.04
N PHE A 297 12.25 -9.72 1.18
CA PHE A 297 11.01 -10.45 1.44
C PHE A 297 9.80 -9.53 1.59
N SER A 298 9.93 -8.44 2.33
CA SER A 298 8.88 -7.44 2.50
C SER A 298 8.50 -6.79 1.16
N GLU A 299 9.49 -6.51 0.30
CA GLU A 299 9.25 -5.99 -1.05
C GLU A 299 8.44 -6.97 -1.89
N ILE A 300 8.86 -8.24 -1.98
CA ILE A 300 8.13 -9.29 -2.69
C ILE A 300 6.68 -9.39 -2.16
N LEU A 301 6.50 -9.52 -0.86
CA LEU A 301 5.18 -9.62 -0.22
C LEU A 301 4.28 -8.41 -0.55
N SER A 302 4.86 -7.21 -0.60
CA SER A 302 4.11 -6.00 -0.95
C SER A 302 3.54 -6.03 -2.37
N GLU A 303 4.22 -6.71 -3.30
CA GLU A 303 3.74 -6.89 -4.68
C GLU A 303 2.52 -7.81 -4.75
N PHE A 304 2.36 -8.72 -3.78
CA PHE A 304 1.17 -9.56 -3.59
C PHE A 304 0.08 -8.91 -2.73
N GLY A 305 0.28 -7.65 -2.34
CA GLY A 305 -0.70 -6.88 -1.57
C GLY A 305 -0.64 -7.12 -0.06
N TYR A 306 0.38 -7.82 0.45
CA TYR A 306 0.61 -7.90 1.89
C TYR A 306 1.05 -6.54 2.45
N THR A 307 0.71 -6.31 3.71
CA THR A 307 1.14 -5.16 4.49
C THR A 307 2.11 -5.58 5.57
N SER A 308 3.32 -5.02 5.57
CA SER A 308 4.27 -5.22 6.67
C SER A 308 3.77 -4.52 7.92
N ALA A 309 4.11 -5.08 9.08
CA ALA A 309 3.79 -4.52 10.38
C ALA A 309 4.95 -4.77 11.34
N VAL A 310 4.86 -4.24 12.56
CA VAL A 310 5.90 -4.36 13.61
C VAL A 310 6.40 -5.81 13.78
N THR A 311 5.51 -6.79 13.72
CA THR A 311 5.81 -8.21 13.97
C THR A 311 5.71 -9.10 12.72
N TRP A 312 5.48 -8.51 11.54
CA TRP A 312 5.23 -9.22 10.29
C TRP A 312 6.04 -8.65 9.14
N LEU A 313 6.70 -9.52 8.36
CA LEU A 313 7.25 -9.13 7.05
C LEU A 313 6.11 -8.73 6.11
N GLY A 314 5.00 -9.45 6.18
CA GLY A 314 3.76 -9.14 5.51
C GLY A 314 2.59 -9.90 6.10
N GLN A 315 1.44 -9.23 6.18
CA GLN A 315 0.16 -9.82 6.56
C GLN A 315 -0.93 -9.40 5.56
N LYS A 316 -1.83 -10.32 5.23
CA LYS A 316 -2.98 -10.13 4.33
C LYS A 316 -4.21 -10.82 4.91
N ASN A 317 -5.35 -10.12 5.01
CA ASN A 317 -6.57 -10.71 5.56
C ASN A 317 -7.25 -11.60 4.53
N PHE A 318 -8.05 -12.58 4.98
CA PHE A 318 -8.80 -13.46 4.07
C PHE A 318 -9.68 -12.68 3.09
N LYS A 319 -10.31 -11.58 3.54
CA LYS A 319 -11.14 -10.72 2.68
C LYS A 319 -10.39 -10.04 1.53
N ASP A 320 -9.07 -9.92 1.66
CA ASP A 320 -8.23 -9.19 0.70
C ASP A 320 -7.75 -10.08 -0.46
N PHE A 321 -7.99 -11.41 -0.39
CA PHE A 321 -7.85 -12.35 -1.52
C PHE A 321 -9.07 -12.22 -2.46
N ASP A 322 -8.88 -12.52 -3.74
CA ASP A 322 -9.83 -12.36 -4.85
C ASP A 322 -10.89 -13.50 -5.01
N GLY A 323 -11.05 -14.40 -4.03
CA GLY A 323 -12.13 -15.39 -4.00
C GLY A 323 -13.49 -14.86 -3.48
N PHE A 324 -14.59 -15.52 -3.86
CA PHE A 324 -15.97 -15.19 -3.49
C PHE A 324 -16.66 -16.22 -2.60
N SER A 325 -16.01 -17.34 -2.34
CA SER A 325 -16.41 -18.36 -1.38
C SER A 325 -15.26 -18.73 -0.46
N ASP A 326 -15.56 -19.44 0.63
CA ASP A 326 -14.51 -19.94 1.54
C ASP A 326 -13.52 -20.85 0.80
N ASP A 327 -14.01 -21.72 -0.10
CA ASP A 327 -13.19 -22.61 -0.92
C ASP A 327 -12.30 -21.85 -1.90
N GLU A 328 -12.87 -20.90 -2.66
CA GLU A 328 -12.10 -20.09 -3.62
C GLU A 328 -11.01 -19.26 -2.95
N ILE A 329 -11.28 -18.74 -1.75
CA ILE A 329 -10.28 -17.99 -0.97
C ILE A 329 -9.18 -18.93 -0.49
N ALA A 330 -9.52 -20.13 0.00
CA ALA A 330 -8.53 -21.11 0.41
C ALA A 330 -7.63 -21.53 -0.78
N ASP A 331 -8.22 -21.84 -1.93
CA ASP A 331 -7.51 -22.21 -3.15
C ASP A 331 -6.57 -21.09 -3.63
N GLU A 332 -7.03 -19.84 -3.57
CA GLU A 332 -6.18 -18.70 -3.94
C GLU A 332 -5.03 -18.48 -2.96
N ILE A 333 -5.27 -18.63 -1.66
CA ILE A 333 -4.21 -18.55 -0.65
C ILE A 333 -3.15 -19.62 -0.94
N ILE A 334 -3.56 -20.85 -1.25
CA ILE A 334 -2.65 -21.95 -1.57
C ILE A 334 -1.84 -21.61 -2.82
N ALA A 335 -2.49 -21.18 -3.90
CA ALA A 335 -1.82 -20.80 -5.15
C ALA A 335 -0.86 -19.61 -4.97
N GLU A 336 -1.22 -18.63 -4.15
CA GLU A 336 -0.37 -17.47 -3.83
C GLU A 336 0.86 -17.88 -3.01
N ILE A 337 0.71 -18.80 -2.05
CA ILE A 337 1.82 -19.37 -1.28
C ILE A 337 2.81 -20.08 -2.22
N GLU A 338 2.35 -20.91 -3.17
CA GLU A 338 3.22 -21.56 -4.16
C GLU A 338 3.99 -20.55 -5.03
N SER A 339 3.33 -19.47 -5.45
CA SER A 339 3.97 -18.39 -6.21
C SER A 339 5.04 -17.66 -5.38
N LEU A 340 4.74 -17.39 -4.11
CA LEU A 340 5.67 -16.77 -3.17
C LEU A 340 6.92 -17.62 -2.94
N LYS A 341 6.82 -18.96 -2.90
CA LYS A 341 8.00 -19.84 -2.78
C LYS A 341 9.01 -19.56 -3.88
N THR A 342 8.54 -19.52 -5.13
CA THR A 342 9.38 -19.30 -6.31
C THR A 342 10.09 -17.95 -6.27
N ASP A 343 9.44 -16.91 -5.72
CA ASP A 343 10.05 -15.58 -5.59
C ASP A 343 10.98 -15.48 -4.38
N PHE A 344 10.64 -16.14 -3.28
CA PHE A 344 11.47 -16.19 -2.08
C PHE A 344 12.76 -16.97 -2.29
N ASP A 345 12.77 -18.02 -3.11
CA ASP A 345 13.98 -18.78 -3.46
C ASP A 345 15.03 -17.93 -4.18
N LYS A 346 14.64 -16.80 -4.78
CA LYS A 346 15.56 -15.86 -5.44
C LYS A 346 16.28 -14.95 -4.44
N VAL A 347 15.81 -14.88 -3.19
CA VAL A 347 16.36 -14.04 -2.14
C VAL A 347 17.53 -14.79 -1.47
N LYS A 348 18.75 -14.37 -1.82
CA LYS A 348 20.00 -14.97 -1.33
C LYS A 348 20.41 -14.45 0.04
#